data_AF-A0A922SHJ1-F1
#
_entry.id   AF-A0A922SHJ1-F1
#
_cell.length_a   1.000
_cell.length_b   1.000
_cell.length_c   1.000
_cell.angle_alpha   90.00
_cell.angle_beta   90.00
_cell.angle_gamma   90.00
#
_symmetry.space_group_name_H-M   'P 1'
#
loop_
_entity.id
_entity.type
_entity.pdbx_description
1 polymer ?
#
loop_
_entity_poly.entity_id
_entity_poly.type
_entity_poly.pdbx_seq_one_letter_code
_entity_poly.pdbx_strand_id
1 'polypeptide(L)'
;MEYQETKTPRKRVANFTAHEKALLAKLIKSQPIVESKATDGKSVVKKNAAWALITKEFNSNSNVHKRETITLKRAWDNMKAVIRKSYATERPNVPPLSPQPGPILSMAKEVGCSY
;
A
#
# COMPACT_ATOMS: atom_id res chain seq x y z
N MET A 1 -1.18 -5.31 45.04
CA MET A 1 -1.71 -4.40 44.00
C MET A 1 -1.60 -5.15 42.68
N GLU A 2 -2.74 -5.61 42.16
CA GLU A 2 -2.80 -6.41 40.93
C GLU A 2 -3.23 -5.49 39.78
N TYR A 3 -2.34 -5.32 38.79
CA TYR A 3 -2.61 -4.52 37.61
C TYR A 3 -3.42 -5.37 36.62
N GLN A 4 -4.71 -5.08 36.49
CA GLN A 4 -5.55 -5.68 35.45
C GLN A 4 -5.28 -4.96 34.12
N GLU A 5 -4.60 -5.62 33.20
CA GLU A 5 -4.30 -5.09 31.87
C GLU A 5 -5.56 -5.11 31.00
N THR A 6 -6.19 -3.94 30.84
CA THR A 6 -7.41 -3.79 30.02
C THR A 6 -7.06 -3.89 28.54
N LYS A 7 -7.21 -5.09 27.95
CA LYS A 7 -7.17 -5.29 26.49
C LYS A 7 -8.37 -4.59 25.84
N THR A 8 -8.21 -3.31 25.48
CA THR A 8 -9.22 -2.57 24.71
C THR A 8 -9.48 -3.28 23.37
N PRO A 9 -10.73 -3.64 23.04
CA PRO A 9 -11.06 -4.22 21.76
C PRO A 9 -10.75 -3.20 20.66
N ARG A 10 -9.91 -3.59 19.69
CA ARG A 10 -9.59 -2.75 18.53
C ARG A 10 -10.87 -2.46 17.75
N LYS A 11 -11.40 -1.25 17.92
CA LYS A 11 -12.56 -0.75 17.18
C LYS A 11 -12.23 -0.85 15.69
N ARG A 12 -13.10 -1.51 14.90
CA ARG A 12 -12.88 -1.64 13.45
C ARG A 12 -12.89 -0.24 12.85
N VAL A 13 -11.77 0.16 12.27
CA VAL A 13 -11.65 1.44 11.55
C VAL A 13 -12.52 1.36 10.29
N ALA A 14 -13.13 2.48 9.90
CA ALA A 14 -13.93 2.58 8.68
C ALA A 14 -13.16 2.03 7.47
N ASN A 15 -13.84 1.30 6.59
CA ASN A 15 -13.24 0.79 5.36
C ASN A 15 -12.81 1.93 4.43
N PHE A 16 -11.84 1.66 3.56
CA PHE A 16 -11.43 2.63 2.56
C PHE A 16 -12.49 2.74 1.46
N THR A 17 -12.99 3.94 1.21
CA THR A 17 -13.91 4.20 0.09
C THR A 17 -13.19 4.16 -1.25
N ALA A 18 -13.94 4.02 -2.35
CA ALA A 18 -13.35 4.04 -3.70
C ALA A 18 -12.63 5.37 -3.98
N HIS A 19 -13.20 6.49 -3.52
CA HIS A 19 -12.60 7.81 -3.61
C HIS A 19 -11.26 7.90 -2.85
N GLU A 20 -11.23 7.43 -1.60
CA GLU A 20 -10.01 7.37 -0.80
C GLU A 20 -8.90 6.56 -1.48
N LYS A 21 -9.24 5.39 -2.07
CA LYS A 21 -8.28 4.55 -2.81
C LYS A 21 -7.74 5.25 -4.06
N ALA A 22 -8.60 5.91 -4.83
CA ALA A 22 -8.20 6.65 -6.03
C ALA A 22 -7.29 7.83 -5.69
N LEU A 23 -7.62 8.56 -4.63
CA LEU A 23 -6.81 9.68 -4.13
C LEU A 23 -5.44 9.19 -3.66
N LEU A 24 -5.40 8.10 -2.88
CA LEU A 24 -4.14 7.49 -2.44
C LEU A 24 -3.26 7.06 -3.63
N ALA A 25 -3.84 6.41 -4.65
CA ALA A 25 -3.11 6.02 -5.85
C ALA A 25 -2.53 7.22 -6.60
N LYS A 26 -3.29 8.32 -6.72
CA LYS A 26 -2.82 9.57 -7.35
C LYS A 26 -1.63 10.17 -6.59
N LEU A 27 -1.70 10.24 -5.26
CA LEU A 27 -0.63 10.78 -4.43
C LEU A 27 0.65 9.95 -4.52
N ILE A 28 0.52 8.62 -4.50
CA ILE A 28 1.68 7.71 -4.63
C ILE A 28 2.32 7.83 -6.02
N LYS A 29 1.51 7.95 -7.08
CA LYS A 29 2.01 8.16 -8.44
C LYS A 29 2.82 9.46 -8.58
N SER A 30 2.53 10.48 -7.77
CA SER A 30 3.31 11.72 -7.71
C SER A 30 4.64 11.56 -6.95
N GLN A 31 4.87 10.45 -6.26
CA GLN A 31 6.02 10.18 -5.41
C GLN A 31 6.68 8.85 -5.80
N PRO A 32 7.37 8.76 -6.96
CA PRO A 32 7.92 7.50 -7.48
C PRO A 32 8.97 6.86 -6.55
N ILE A 33 9.55 7.64 -5.64
CA ILE A 33 10.48 7.13 -4.62
C ILE A 33 9.84 6.10 -3.68
N VAL A 34 8.53 6.17 -3.48
CA VAL A 34 7.77 5.21 -2.66
C VAL A 34 7.74 3.83 -3.31
N GLU A 35 7.73 3.77 -4.66
CA GLU A 35 7.74 2.52 -5.42
C GLU A 35 9.14 2.04 -5.80
N SER A 36 10.17 2.83 -5.52
CA SER A 36 11.56 2.46 -5.77
C SER A 36 11.94 1.19 -5.02
N LYS A 37 12.65 0.27 -5.69
CA LYS A 37 13.18 -0.97 -5.09
C LYS A 37 14.46 -0.74 -4.27
N ALA A 38 14.97 0.49 -4.23
CA ALA A 38 16.21 0.83 -3.53
C ALA A 38 16.09 0.61 -2.02
N THR A 39 17.05 -0.10 -1.44
CA THR A 39 17.06 -0.48 -0.01
C THR A 39 18.09 0.29 0.80
N ASP A 40 18.78 1.26 0.19
CA ASP A 40 19.82 2.06 0.86
C ASP A 40 19.22 2.84 2.04
N GLY A 41 19.99 3.04 3.12
CA GLY A 41 19.53 3.80 4.29
C GLY A 41 19.01 5.20 3.94
N LYS A 42 19.66 5.88 2.98
CA LYS A 42 19.21 7.18 2.44
C LYS A 42 17.87 7.05 1.70
N SER A 43 17.67 5.97 0.95
CA SER A 43 16.44 5.67 0.22
C SER A 43 15.28 5.38 1.18
N VAL A 44 15.53 4.68 2.30
CA VAL A 44 14.53 4.42 3.36
C VAL A 44 14.04 5.72 4.00
N VAL A 45 14.96 6.62 4.36
CA VAL A 45 14.60 7.93 4.95
C VAL A 45 13.75 8.74 3.97
N LYS A 46 14.14 8.80 2.70
CA LYS A 46 13.36 9.50 1.66
C LYS A 46 11.99 8.89 1.44
N LYS A 47 11.85 7.56 1.44
CA LYS A 47 10.56 6.87 1.39
C LYS A 47 9.67 7.23 2.57
N ASN A 48 10.22 7.24 3.78
CA ASN A 48 9.46 7.63 4.97
C ASN A 48 9.00 9.09 4.90
N ALA A 49 9.85 10.00 4.43
CA ALA A 49 9.46 11.39 4.19
C ALA A 49 8.36 11.51 3.12
N ALA A 50 8.48 10.79 2.01
CA ALA A 50 7.46 10.77 0.97
C ALA A 50 6.12 10.23 1.48
N TRP A 51 6.14 9.17 2.28
CA TRP A 51 4.93 8.66 2.94
C TRP A 51 4.33 9.67 3.93
N ALA A 52 5.15 10.40 4.69
CA ALA A 52 4.64 11.45 5.57
C ALA A 52 3.97 12.58 4.78
N LEU A 53 4.53 12.97 3.63
CA LEU A 53 3.92 13.93 2.72
C LEU A 53 2.58 13.41 2.18
N ILE A 54 2.53 12.17 1.69
CA ILE A 54 1.29 11.54 1.22
C ILE A 54 0.23 11.53 2.32
N THR A 55 0.59 11.17 3.55
CA THR A 55 -0.35 11.19 4.69
C THR A 55 -0.87 12.60 4.97
N LYS A 56 0.01 13.61 4.91
CA LYS A 56 -0.38 15.00 5.10
C LYS A 56 -1.34 15.44 4.01
N GLU A 57 -1.00 15.24 2.74
CA GLU A 57 -1.86 15.57 1.59
C GLU A 57 -3.19 14.84 1.65
N PHE A 58 -3.19 13.56 2.01
CA PHE A 58 -4.40 12.76 2.20
C PHE A 58 -5.26 13.39 3.29
N ASN A 59 -4.72 13.60 4.50
CA ASN A 59 -5.46 14.12 5.64
C ASN A 59 -5.89 15.60 5.49
N SER A 60 -5.29 16.35 4.57
CA SER A 60 -5.71 17.71 4.20
C SER A 60 -7.01 17.72 3.40
N ASN A 61 -7.40 16.60 2.76
CA ASN A 61 -8.65 16.52 2.03
C ASN A 61 -9.83 16.38 3.01
N SER A 62 -10.85 17.23 2.88
CA SER A 62 -12.05 17.19 3.73
C SER A 62 -12.93 15.97 3.49
N ASN A 63 -12.80 15.33 2.32
CA ASN A 63 -13.64 14.23 1.88
C ASN A 63 -13.07 12.83 2.24
N VAL A 64 -12.04 12.78 3.09
CA VAL A 64 -11.41 11.53 3.53
C VAL A 64 -11.32 11.47 5.05
N HIS A 65 -11.29 10.24 5.58
CA HIS A 65 -11.04 10.05 7.00
C HIS A 65 -9.55 10.27 7.29
N LYS A 66 -9.24 10.97 8.38
CA LYS A 66 -7.86 11.15 8.83
C LYS A 66 -7.29 9.77 9.20
N ARG A 67 -6.19 9.36 8.54
CA ARG A 67 -5.53 8.08 8.79
C ARG A 67 -4.05 8.25 9.03
N GLU A 68 -3.49 7.26 9.73
CA GLU A 68 -2.06 7.17 9.95
C GLU A 68 -1.33 6.63 8.72
N THR A 69 -0.07 7.02 8.59
CA THR A 69 0.84 6.56 7.54
C THR A 69 0.90 5.03 7.43
N ILE A 70 0.86 4.32 8.58
CA ILE A 70 0.90 2.85 8.61
C ILE A 70 -0.36 2.26 7.96
N THR A 71 -1.52 2.87 8.19
CA THR A 71 -2.79 2.43 7.57
C THR A 71 -2.78 2.66 6.07
N LEU A 72 -2.26 3.80 5.61
CA LEU A 72 -2.13 4.13 4.18
C LEU A 72 -1.16 3.17 3.47
N LYS A 73 -0.02 2.86 4.09
CA LYS A 73 0.92 1.84 3.59
C LYS A 73 0.24 0.49 3.39
N ARG A 74 -0.47 0.00 4.42
CA ARG A 74 -1.23 -1.27 4.34
C ARG A 74 -2.32 -1.25 3.28
N ALA A 75 -3.03 -0.13 3.13
CA ALA A 75 -4.08 0.03 2.12
C ALA A 75 -3.50 -0.06 0.71
N TRP A 76 -2.36 0.58 0.48
CA TRP A 76 -1.62 0.49 -0.78
C TRP A 76 -1.16 -0.93 -1.09
N ASP A 77 -0.58 -1.64 -0.10
CA ASP A 77 -0.16 -3.03 -0.28
C ASP A 77 -1.35 -3.95 -0.62
N ASN A 78 -2.50 -3.73 0.03
CA ASN A 78 -3.74 -4.44 -0.25
C ASN A 78 -4.25 -4.13 -1.67
N MET A 79 -4.27 -2.85 -2.08
CA MET A 79 -4.64 -2.47 -3.44
C MET A 79 -3.74 -3.16 -4.49
N LYS A 80 -2.43 -3.17 -4.26
CA LYS A 80 -1.49 -3.90 -5.12
C LYS A 80 -1.78 -5.41 -5.12
N ALA A 81 -2.18 -5.98 -3.99
CA ALA A 81 -2.55 -7.39 -3.91
C ALA A 81 -3.84 -7.71 -4.70
N VAL A 82 -4.85 -6.85 -4.61
CA VAL A 82 -6.10 -6.97 -5.39
C VAL A 82 -5.81 -6.89 -6.89
N ILE A 83 -4.97 -5.94 -7.31
CA ILE A 83 -4.56 -5.80 -8.72
C ILE A 83 -3.81 -7.04 -9.21
N ARG A 84 -2.86 -7.57 -8.43
CA ARG A 84 -2.18 -8.84 -8.78
C ARG A 84 -3.17 -9.99 -8.92
N LYS A 85 -4.17 -10.06 -8.03
CA LYS A 85 -5.22 -11.07 -8.08
C LYS A 85 -6.07 -10.93 -9.35
N SER A 86 -6.46 -9.70 -9.73
CA SER A 86 -7.27 -9.47 -10.92
C SER A 86 -6.56 -9.89 -12.21
N TYR A 87 -5.26 -9.62 -12.33
CA TYR A 87 -4.46 -10.08 -13.49
C TYR A 87 -4.31 -11.60 -13.56
N ALA A 88 -4.30 -12.29 -12.42
CA ALA A 88 -4.26 -13.76 -12.39
C ALA A 88 -5.61 -14.40 -12.75
N THR A 89 -6.74 -13.73 -12.49
CA THR A 89 -8.11 -14.24 -12.75
C THR A 89 -8.60 -14.10 -14.20
N GLU A 90 -7.84 -13.50 -15.12
CA GLU A 90 -8.11 -13.60 -16.57
C GLU A 90 -7.84 -15.04 -17.11
N ARG A 91 -7.56 -16.01 -16.22
CA ARG A 91 -7.68 -17.45 -16.47
C ARG A 91 -8.95 -17.99 -15.78
N PRO A 92 -9.95 -18.52 -16.51
CA PRO A 92 -11.31 -18.70 -16.00
C PRO A 92 -11.55 -19.95 -15.13
N ASN A 93 -10.60 -20.41 -14.31
CA ASN A 93 -10.86 -21.51 -13.37
C ASN A 93 -9.78 -21.69 -12.29
N VAL A 94 -9.88 -21.07 -11.11
CA VAL A 94 -9.29 -21.61 -9.85
C VAL A 94 -9.88 -20.96 -8.57
N PRO A 95 -10.15 -21.73 -7.48
CA PRO A 95 -10.71 -21.23 -6.21
C PRO A 95 -9.70 -20.41 -5.37
N PRO A 96 -10.14 -19.68 -4.33
CA PRO A 96 -9.37 -18.60 -3.70
C PRO A 96 -8.13 -19.10 -2.93
N LEU A 97 -6.96 -18.58 -3.32
CA LEU A 97 -5.64 -18.88 -2.74
C LEU A 97 -5.49 -18.42 -1.28
N SER A 98 -4.99 -19.34 -0.44
CA SER A 98 -4.30 -19.05 0.82
C SER A 98 -3.05 -18.18 0.60
N PRO A 99 -2.72 -17.26 1.52
CA PRO A 99 -1.65 -16.29 1.33
C PRO A 99 -0.29 -16.87 1.73
N GLN A 100 0.62 -17.05 0.78
CA GLN A 100 2.05 -17.24 1.06
C GLN A 100 2.82 -15.99 0.60
N PRO A 101 3.74 -15.44 1.41
CA PRO A 101 4.53 -14.27 1.06
C PRO A 101 5.71 -14.72 0.18
N GLY A 102 5.74 -14.24 -1.07
CA GLY A 102 6.82 -14.48 -2.02
C GLY A 102 7.05 -13.27 -2.94
N PRO A 103 8.26 -13.10 -3.50
CA PRO A 103 8.88 -11.80 -3.71
C PRO A 103 8.34 -11.04 -4.93
N ILE A 104 8.30 -9.72 -4.77
CA ILE A 104 7.87 -8.73 -5.77
C ILE A 104 8.91 -8.68 -6.91
N LEU A 105 8.73 -9.47 -7.97
CA LEU A 105 9.39 -9.19 -9.25
C LEU A 105 8.70 -9.87 -10.44
N SER A 106 8.02 -9.08 -11.27
CA SER A 106 8.33 -8.92 -12.70
C SER A 106 7.18 -8.22 -13.41
N MET A 107 7.42 -7.00 -13.88
CA MET A 107 6.77 -6.52 -15.09
C MET A 107 7.92 -6.02 -15.97
N ALA A 108 8.54 -6.96 -16.65
CA ALA A 108 9.47 -6.70 -17.74
C ALA A 108 8.67 -6.45 -19.02
N LYS A 109 9.23 -5.58 -19.88
CA LYS A 109 8.93 -5.19 -21.28
C LYS A 109 8.91 -3.66 -21.34
N GLU A 110 9.86 -2.94 -21.94
CA GLU A 110 10.80 -3.21 -23.03
C GLU A 110 12.02 -2.28 -22.88
N VAL A 111 13.24 -2.83 -22.99
CA VAL A 111 14.36 -2.19 -23.70
C VAL A 111 15.25 -3.32 -24.18
N GLY A 112 15.46 -3.34 -25.49
CA GLY A 112 16.09 -4.42 -26.23
C GLY A 112 17.50 -4.74 -25.75
N CYS A 113 17.76 -6.03 -25.63
CA CYS A 113 19.10 -6.59 -25.55
C CYS A 113 19.55 -6.87 -26.99
N SER A 114 20.66 -6.26 -27.43
CA SER A 114 21.55 -6.87 -28.42
C SER A 114 22.99 -6.60 -27.99
N TYR A 115 23.78 -7.67 -28.11
CA TYR A 115 25.17 -7.88 -27.69
C TYR A 115 26.13 -6.72 -27.93
#